data_AF-X1V7R1-F1
#
_entry.id   AF-X1V7R1-F1
#
_cell.length_a   1.000
_cell.length_b   1.000
_cell.length_c   1.000
_cell.angle_alpha   90.00
_cell.angle_beta   90.00
_cell.angle_gamma   90.00
#
_symmetry.space_group_name_H-M   'P 1'
#
loop_
_entity.id
_entity.type
_entity.pdbx_description
1 polymer ?
#
loop_
_entity_poly.entity_id
_entity_poly.type
_entity_poly.pdbx_seq_one_letter_code
_entity_poly.pdbx_strand_id
1 'polypeptide(L)'
;MKKSQKGFTLLEILLVLAVGGILMVGVIVAIFQTATITAESSTQITALEDIRKVASQMSKDIRVAATTDLEDDGSVLDSLTLEWMSWYDENGELNPVPHSISYTLSSGGTLQRNYDGALTTVGSYISTIEFSQEGNIITMAITSSPGDNAETAEQRTYQFYLQPKEDLVL
;
A
#
# COMPACT_ATOMS: atom_id res chain seq x y z
N MET A 1 68.80 20.38 24.26
CA MET A 1 67.65 19.61 24.81
C MET A 1 67.40 18.40 23.92
N LYS A 2 67.68 17.17 24.37
CA LYS A 2 67.37 15.94 23.61
C LYS A 2 66.05 15.36 24.13
N LYS A 3 65.04 15.33 23.27
CA LYS A 3 63.70 14.80 23.53
C LYS A 3 63.80 13.27 23.64
N SER A 4 63.42 12.70 24.78
CA SER A 4 63.41 11.25 25.00
C SER A 4 62.32 10.62 24.13
N GLN A 5 62.71 9.84 23.12
CA GLN A 5 61.79 8.96 22.39
C GLN A 5 61.65 7.67 23.22
N LYS A 6 60.50 7.47 23.86
CA LYS A 6 60.14 6.21 24.49
C LYS A 6 59.62 5.27 23.40
N GLY A 7 60.32 4.16 23.16
CA GLY A 7 59.87 3.13 22.21
C GLY A 7 58.65 2.39 22.75
N PHE A 8 57.70 2.06 21.87
CA PHE A 8 56.51 1.28 22.21
C PHE A 8 56.90 -0.15 22.59
N THR A 9 56.27 -0.68 23.65
CA THR A 9 56.45 -2.08 24.03
C THR A 9 55.54 -2.99 23.20
N LEU A 10 55.99 -4.23 22.93
CA LEU A 10 55.25 -5.17 22.08
C LEU A 10 53.85 -5.51 22.65
N LEU A 11 53.73 -5.54 23.98
CA LEU A 11 52.46 -5.74 24.69
C LEU A 11 51.47 -4.59 24.44
N GLU A 12 51.98 -3.36 24.36
CA GLU A 12 51.18 -2.15 24.16
C GLU A 12 50.63 -2.09 22.74
N ILE A 13 51.41 -2.50 21.74
CA ILE A 13 50.94 -2.68 20.35
C ILE A 13 49.87 -3.77 20.28
N LEU A 14 50.06 -4.91 20.96
CA LEU A 14 49.09 -6.01 20.98
C LEU A 14 47.76 -5.57 21.60
N LEU A 15 47.82 -4.81 22.70
CA LEU A 15 46.63 -4.31 23.39
C LEU A 15 45.87 -3.28 22.54
N VAL A 16 46.60 -2.37 21.88
CA VAL A 16 45.99 -1.40 20.95
C VAL A 16 45.33 -2.10 19.76
N LEU A 17 45.95 -3.15 19.21
CA LEU A 17 45.35 -3.92 18.12
C LEU A 17 44.13 -4.70 18.57
N ALA A 18 44.16 -5.30 19.77
CA ALA A 18 43.02 -6.03 20.32
C ALA A 18 41.83 -5.11 20.58
N VAL A 19 42.05 -3.97 21.26
CA VAL A 19 41.01 -2.99 21.55
C VAL A 19 40.53 -2.31 20.26
N GLY A 20 41.45 -1.92 19.38
CA GLY A 20 41.13 -1.30 18.09
C GLY A 20 40.31 -2.22 17.19
N GLY A 21 40.63 -3.52 17.15
CA GLY A 21 39.86 -4.51 16.40
C GLY A 21 38.42 -4.64 16.90
N ILE A 22 38.23 -4.73 18.22
CA ILE A 22 36.88 -4.82 18.82
C ILE A 22 36.07 -3.54 18.55
N LEU A 23 36.69 -2.37 18.68
CA LEU A 23 36.03 -1.09 18.41
C LEU A 23 35.63 -0.97 16.93
N MET A 24 36.49 -1.39 16.00
CA MET A 24 36.19 -1.40 14.56
C MET A 24 34.99 -2.29 14.24
N VAL A 25 34.91 -3.49 14.82
CA VAL A 25 33.76 -4.39 14.63
C VAL A 25 32.48 -3.73 15.15
N GLY A 26 32.52 -3.10 16.33
CA GLY A 26 31.37 -2.39 16.89
C GLY A 26 30.85 -1.27 15.99
N VAL A 27 31.75 -0.46 15.42
CA VAL A 27 31.39 0.62 14.48
C VAL A 27 30.78 0.06 13.20
N ILE A 28 31.36 -0.99 12.64
CA ILE A 28 30.85 -1.63 11.42
C ILE A 28 29.43 -2.18 11.65
N VAL A 29 29.21 -2.88 12.76
CA VAL A 29 27.88 -3.41 13.12
C VAL A 29 26.85 -2.29 13.31
N ALA A 30 27.22 -1.20 13.98
CA ALA A 30 26.32 -0.06 14.18
C ALA A 30 25.91 0.61 12.84
N ILE A 31 26.85 0.75 11.90
CA ILE A 31 26.56 1.29 10.55
C ILE A 31 25.59 0.37 9.81
N PHE A 32 25.85 -0.94 9.77
CA PHE A 32 24.98 -1.90 9.10
C PHE A 32 23.58 -1.95 9.72
N GLN A 33 23.49 -1.97 11.05
CA GLN A 33 22.18 -1.95 11.74
C GLN A 33 21.38 -0.68 11.39
N THR A 34 22.03 0.49 11.42
CA THR A 34 21.33 1.76 11.12
C THR A 34 20.83 1.80 9.67
N ALA A 35 21.65 1.32 8.73
CA ALA A 35 21.28 1.29 7.31
C ALA A 35 20.10 0.34 7.03
N THR A 36 20.11 -0.87 7.60
CA THR A 36 19.05 -1.86 7.41
C THR A 36 17.72 -1.39 8.00
N ILE A 37 17.71 -0.88 9.24
CA ILE A 37 16.49 -0.39 9.89
C ILE A 37 15.86 0.78 9.11
N THR A 38 16.69 1.66 8.55
CA THR A 38 16.20 2.81 7.75
C THR A 38 15.54 2.34 6.45
N ALA A 39 16.11 1.32 5.80
CA ALA A 39 15.57 0.75 4.56
C ALA A 39 14.23 0.02 4.81
N GLU A 40 14.13 -0.78 5.87
CA GLU A 40 12.90 -1.48 6.26
C GLU A 40 11.78 -0.48 6.59
N SER A 41 12.08 0.55 7.39
CA SER A 41 11.10 1.58 7.76
C SER A 41 10.58 2.33 6.54
N SER A 42 11.45 2.66 5.58
CA SER A 42 11.06 3.34 4.34
C SER A 42 10.16 2.47 3.46
N THR A 43 10.39 1.15 3.46
CA THR A 43 9.59 0.16 2.71
C THR A 43 8.19 0.01 3.32
N GLN A 44 8.08 -0.09 4.65
CA GLN A 44 6.79 -0.12 5.34
C GLN A 44 5.97 1.16 5.13
N ILE A 45 6.62 2.35 5.17
CA ILE A 45 5.95 3.62 4.86
C ILE A 45 5.39 3.59 3.43
N THR A 46 6.18 3.11 2.48
CA THR A 46 5.74 2.98 1.07
C THR A 46 4.53 2.06 0.94
N ALA A 47 4.55 0.90 1.62
CA ALA A 47 3.43 -0.05 1.62
C ALA A 47 2.14 0.60 2.14
N LEU A 48 2.25 1.34 3.25
CA LEU A 48 1.12 2.02 3.87
C LEU A 48 0.59 3.18 3.01
N GLU A 49 1.46 3.95 2.37
CA GLU A 49 1.07 5.02 1.45
C GLU A 49 0.32 4.48 0.23
N ASP A 50 0.76 3.37 -0.32
CA ASP A 50 0.11 2.73 -1.47
C ASP A 50 -1.31 2.25 -1.10
N ILE A 51 -1.46 1.58 0.05
CA ILE A 51 -2.76 1.19 0.60
C ILE A 51 -3.68 2.41 0.80
N ARG A 52 -3.17 3.50 1.37
CA ARG A 52 -3.96 4.72 1.62
C ARG A 52 -4.42 5.37 0.33
N LYS A 53 -3.56 5.39 -0.69
CA LYS A 53 -3.90 5.93 -2.01
C LYS A 53 -5.03 5.12 -2.65
N VAL A 54 -4.93 3.79 -2.62
CA VAL A 54 -6.00 2.89 -3.11
C VAL A 54 -7.30 3.12 -2.34
N ALA A 55 -7.25 3.08 -1.01
CA ALA A 55 -8.44 3.27 -0.17
C ALA A 55 -9.09 4.65 -0.40
N SER A 56 -8.30 5.70 -0.57
CA SER A 56 -8.83 7.05 -0.85
C SER A 56 -9.48 7.13 -2.23
N GLN A 57 -8.92 6.50 -3.25
CA GLN A 57 -9.50 6.49 -4.58
C GLN A 57 -10.82 5.71 -4.59
N MET A 58 -10.81 4.52 -4.00
CA MET A 58 -11.96 3.64 -3.98
C MET A 58 -13.11 4.20 -3.13
N SER A 59 -12.81 4.89 -2.02
CA SER A 59 -13.81 5.63 -1.25
C SER A 59 -14.58 6.65 -2.09
N LYS A 60 -13.91 7.33 -3.03
CA LYS A 60 -14.58 8.29 -3.92
C LYS A 60 -15.47 7.58 -4.94
N ASP A 61 -14.99 6.47 -5.49
CA ASP A 61 -15.70 5.72 -6.52
C ASP A 61 -16.93 4.99 -5.95
N ILE A 62 -16.81 4.36 -4.77
CA ILE A 62 -17.94 3.70 -4.10
C ILE A 62 -19.04 4.70 -3.73
N ARG A 63 -18.68 5.94 -3.39
CA ARG A 63 -19.66 6.99 -3.05
C ARG A 63 -20.49 7.47 -4.24
N VAL A 64 -20.04 7.26 -5.46
CA VAL A 64 -20.81 7.59 -6.67
C VAL A 64 -21.49 6.36 -7.27
N ALA A 65 -21.05 5.16 -6.90
CA ALA A 65 -21.62 3.91 -7.33
C ALA A 65 -23.04 3.71 -6.77
N ALA A 66 -23.93 3.23 -7.63
CA ALA A 66 -25.28 2.81 -7.25
C ALA A 66 -25.35 1.29 -7.04
N THR A 67 -24.56 0.53 -7.81
CA THR A 67 -24.51 -0.93 -7.77
C THR A 67 -23.09 -1.46 -7.89
N THR A 68 -22.93 -2.73 -7.58
CA THR A 68 -21.68 -3.48 -7.68
C THR A 68 -21.96 -4.92 -8.14
N ASP A 69 -20.93 -5.61 -8.60
CA ASP A 69 -20.94 -7.04 -8.97
C ASP A 69 -20.80 -7.99 -7.78
N LEU A 70 -20.55 -7.47 -6.57
CA LEU A 70 -20.51 -8.27 -5.36
C LEU A 70 -21.91 -8.80 -5.00
N GLU A 71 -21.98 -10.06 -4.60
CA GLU A 71 -23.18 -10.66 -4.02
C GLU A 71 -23.26 -10.36 -2.52
N ASP A 72 -24.46 -10.08 -2.03
CA ASP A 72 -24.72 -9.86 -0.61
C ASP A 72 -24.48 -11.15 0.18
N ASP A 73 -23.63 -11.09 1.22
CA ASP A 73 -23.08 -12.25 1.94
C ASP A 73 -22.40 -13.29 1.01
N GLY A 74 -21.90 -12.83 -0.13
CA GLY A 74 -21.29 -13.64 -1.16
C GLY A 74 -19.87 -14.10 -0.87
N SER A 75 -19.26 -14.76 -1.86
CA SER A 75 -17.84 -15.13 -1.81
C SER A 75 -16.95 -13.90 -1.92
N VAL A 76 -15.77 -13.99 -1.30
CA VAL A 76 -14.73 -12.96 -1.45
C VAL A 76 -14.19 -12.97 -2.87
N LEU A 77 -14.12 -11.80 -3.51
CA LEU A 77 -13.59 -11.63 -4.87
C LEU A 77 -12.29 -10.80 -4.86
N ASP A 78 -11.43 -11.01 -5.85
CA ASP A 78 -10.18 -10.27 -6.06
C ASP A 78 -10.32 -9.07 -7.03
N SER A 79 -11.54 -8.83 -7.50
CA SER A 79 -11.93 -7.75 -8.38
C SER A 79 -13.24 -7.13 -7.90
N LEU A 80 -13.47 -5.88 -8.32
CA LEU A 80 -14.65 -5.11 -7.97
C LEU A 80 -15.10 -4.31 -9.17
N THR A 81 -16.36 -4.44 -9.54
CA THR A 81 -17.04 -3.60 -10.52
C THR A 81 -18.08 -2.74 -9.82
N LEU A 82 -18.10 -1.45 -10.15
CA LEU A 82 -19.01 -0.44 -9.63
C LEU A 82 -19.72 0.21 -10.81
N GLU A 83 -21.03 0.41 -10.70
CA GLU A 83 -21.85 0.96 -11.78
C GLU A 83 -22.79 2.04 -11.25
N TRP A 84 -23.03 3.05 -12.07
CA TRP A 84 -24.03 4.09 -11.80
C TRP A 84 -24.54 4.72 -13.10
N MET A 85 -25.63 5.49 -12.98
CA MET A 85 -26.21 6.26 -14.08
C MET A 85 -26.08 7.75 -13.76
N SER A 86 -25.46 8.52 -14.65
CA SER A 86 -25.58 9.99 -14.62
C SER A 86 -26.86 10.38 -15.34
N TRP A 87 -27.81 11.00 -14.63
CA TRP A 87 -29.11 11.33 -15.21
C TRP A 87 -29.13 12.66 -15.97
N TYR A 88 -28.24 13.58 -15.62
CA TYR A 88 -28.20 14.93 -16.17
C TYR A 88 -26.83 15.21 -16.78
N ASP A 89 -26.81 15.94 -17.89
CA ASP A 89 -25.58 16.42 -18.50
C ASP A 89 -25.03 17.68 -17.78
N GLU A 90 -23.93 18.24 -18.29
CA GLU A 90 -23.31 19.45 -17.75
C GLU A 90 -24.20 20.71 -17.83
N ASN A 91 -25.24 20.68 -18.66
CA ASN A 91 -26.22 21.76 -18.83
C ASN A 91 -27.48 21.53 -17.96
N GLY A 92 -27.59 20.39 -17.26
CA GLY A 92 -28.75 20.00 -16.46
C GLY A 92 -29.89 19.40 -17.29
N GLU A 93 -29.64 19.02 -18.54
CA GLU A 93 -30.63 18.32 -19.37
C GLU A 93 -30.64 16.83 -19.05
N LEU A 94 -31.84 16.22 -19.03
CA LEU A 94 -32.00 14.80 -18.77
C LEU A 94 -31.36 13.99 -19.91
N ASN A 95 -30.21 13.39 -19.63
CA ASN A 95 -29.44 12.56 -20.55
C ASN A 95 -28.80 11.40 -19.78
N PRO A 96 -29.48 10.25 -19.67
CA PRO A 96 -28.96 9.11 -18.90
C PRO A 96 -27.72 8.50 -19.58
N VAL A 97 -26.58 8.60 -18.90
CA VAL A 97 -25.31 8.00 -19.33
C VAL A 97 -24.86 6.96 -18.30
N PRO A 98 -24.73 5.68 -18.68
CA PRO A 98 -24.20 4.66 -17.79
C PRO A 98 -22.69 4.82 -17.65
N HIS A 99 -22.20 4.62 -16.43
CA HIS A 99 -20.79 4.64 -16.11
C HIS A 99 -20.40 3.36 -15.36
N SER A 100 -19.18 2.90 -15.60
CA SER A 100 -18.63 1.70 -14.96
C SER A 100 -17.18 1.92 -14.53
N ILE A 101 -16.86 1.45 -13.33
CA ILE A 101 -15.50 1.37 -12.80
C ILE A 101 -15.20 -0.08 -12.48
N SER A 102 -14.07 -0.59 -12.97
CA SER A 102 -13.56 -1.88 -12.52
C SER A 102 -12.15 -1.79 -11.95
N TYR A 103 -11.93 -2.57 -10.91
CA TYR A 103 -10.64 -2.75 -10.24
C TYR A 103 -10.13 -4.16 -10.51
N THR A 104 -8.88 -4.25 -10.96
CA THR A 104 -8.24 -5.54 -11.23
C THR A 104 -6.78 -5.51 -10.81
N LEU A 105 -6.37 -6.51 -10.06
CA LEU A 105 -4.97 -6.70 -9.69
C LEU A 105 -4.22 -7.37 -10.85
N SER A 106 -3.21 -6.67 -11.38
CA SER A 106 -2.31 -7.24 -12.38
C SER A 106 -1.25 -8.12 -11.73
N SER A 107 -0.73 -9.10 -12.46
CA SER A 107 0.28 -10.05 -11.98
C SER A 107 1.60 -9.42 -11.52
N GLY A 108 1.85 -8.14 -11.84
CA GLY A 108 3.00 -7.37 -11.38
C GLY A 108 2.77 -6.57 -10.08
N GLY A 109 1.73 -6.89 -9.31
CA GLY A 109 1.41 -6.19 -8.06
C GLY A 109 0.83 -4.78 -8.26
N THR A 110 0.37 -4.48 -9.47
CA THR A 110 -0.22 -3.19 -9.81
C THR A 110 -1.73 -3.30 -9.82
N LEU A 111 -2.40 -2.52 -8.96
CA LEU A 111 -3.85 -2.40 -8.99
C LEU A 111 -4.26 -1.39 -10.05
N GLN A 112 -5.01 -1.86 -11.03
CA GLN A 112 -5.54 -1.04 -12.13
C GLN A 112 -6.99 -0.67 -11.85
N ARG A 113 -7.31 0.58 -12.15
CA ARG A 113 -8.67 1.12 -12.18
C ARG A 113 -9.01 1.46 -13.62
N ASN A 114 -10.08 0.88 -14.13
CA ASN A 114 -10.64 1.19 -15.44
C ASN A 114 -11.92 2.00 -15.25
N TYR A 115 -11.97 3.24 -15.73
CA TYR A 115 -13.17 4.09 -15.71
C TYR A 115 -13.64 4.29 -17.15
N ASP A 116 -14.77 3.71 -17.52
CA ASP A 116 -15.34 3.79 -18.87
C ASP A 116 -14.33 3.49 -20.01
N GLY A 117 -13.42 2.56 -19.78
CA GLY A 117 -12.36 2.18 -20.73
C GLY A 117 -11.01 2.89 -20.50
N ALA A 118 -10.95 3.93 -19.64
CA ALA A 118 -9.72 4.61 -19.29
C ALA A 118 -8.98 3.89 -18.14
N LEU A 119 -7.88 3.21 -18.49
CA LEU A 119 -7.03 2.49 -17.55
C LEU A 119 -6.07 3.43 -16.81
N THR A 120 -6.03 3.31 -15.49
CA THR A 120 -5.14 4.07 -14.60
C THR A 120 -4.57 3.17 -13.50
N THR A 121 -3.33 3.44 -13.07
CA THR A 121 -2.72 2.74 -11.94
C THR A 121 -3.03 3.45 -10.63
N VAL A 122 -3.69 2.75 -9.71
CA VAL A 122 -4.06 3.29 -8.40
C VAL A 122 -3.12 2.84 -7.28
N GLY A 123 -2.55 1.64 -7.38
CA GLY A 123 -1.52 1.11 -6.48
C GLY A 123 -0.47 0.30 -7.24
N SER A 124 0.75 0.23 -6.73
CA SER A 124 1.92 -0.34 -7.43
C SER A 124 2.60 -1.50 -6.70
N TYR A 125 2.31 -1.69 -5.43
CA TYR A 125 2.92 -2.73 -4.60
C TYR A 125 1.86 -3.58 -3.91
N ILE A 126 0.72 -3.80 -4.55
CA ILE A 126 -0.41 -4.54 -4.00
C ILE A 126 -0.20 -6.03 -4.26
N SER A 127 -0.12 -6.82 -3.21
CA SER A 127 0.08 -8.27 -3.32
C SER A 127 -1.25 -9.02 -3.34
N THR A 128 -2.21 -8.56 -2.52
CA THR A 128 -3.56 -9.11 -2.50
C THR A 128 -4.56 -8.00 -2.31
N ILE A 129 -5.74 -8.18 -2.91
CA ILE A 129 -6.91 -7.38 -2.65
C ILE A 129 -8.12 -8.30 -2.67
N GLU A 130 -9.01 -8.10 -1.72
CA GLU A 130 -10.15 -8.97 -1.46
C GLU A 130 -11.35 -8.09 -1.13
N PHE A 131 -12.48 -8.38 -1.76
CA PHE A 131 -13.71 -7.64 -1.63
C PHE A 131 -14.84 -8.57 -1.17
N SER A 132 -15.67 -8.08 -0.27
CA SER A 132 -16.93 -8.71 0.10
C SER A 132 -17.98 -7.64 0.39
N GLN A 133 -19.25 -8.04 0.35
CA GLN A 133 -20.37 -7.16 0.65
C GLN A 133 -21.30 -7.81 1.68
N GLU A 134 -21.74 -7.01 2.65
CA GLU A 134 -22.81 -7.32 3.60
C GLU A 134 -23.76 -6.12 3.66
N GLY A 135 -24.99 -6.30 3.16
CA GLY A 135 -25.96 -5.24 2.93
C GLY A 135 -25.42 -4.13 2.05
N ASN A 136 -25.31 -2.91 2.60
CA ASN A 136 -24.75 -1.74 1.91
C ASN A 136 -23.28 -1.48 2.26
N ILE A 137 -22.60 -2.42 2.92
CA ILE A 137 -21.21 -2.27 3.34
C ILE A 137 -20.32 -3.12 2.44
N ILE A 138 -19.44 -2.47 1.69
CA ILE A 138 -18.35 -3.13 0.98
C ILE A 138 -17.13 -3.16 1.90
N THR A 139 -16.61 -4.36 2.16
CA THR A 139 -15.36 -4.56 2.89
C THR A 139 -14.24 -4.84 1.89
N MET A 140 -13.13 -4.11 2.01
CA MET A 140 -11.90 -4.34 1.26
C MET A 140 -10.79 -4.74 2.23
N ALA A 141 -10.23 -5.92 2.05
CA ALA A 141 -8.95 -6.29 2.63
C ALA A 141 -7.85 -6.13 1.57
N ILE A 142 -6.79 -5.40 1.89
CA ILE A 142 -5.71 -5.10 0.97
C ILE A 142 -4.36 -5.32 1.64
N THR A 143 -3.44 -5.95 0.91
CA THR A 143 -2.06 -6.17 1.34
C THR A 143 -1.11 -5.51 0.35
N SER A 144 -0.13 -4.76 0.86
CA SER A 144 0.95 -4.21 0.07
C SER A 144 2.30 -4.74 0.55
N SER A 145 3.15 -5.19 -0.38
CA SER A 145 4.49 -5.72 -0.10
C SER A 145 5.52 -5.18 -1.10
N PRO A 146 6.04 -3.96 -0.91
CA PRO A 146 7.07 -3.42 -1.79
C PRO A 146 8.34 -4.30 -1.74
N GLY A 147 8.85 -4.66 -2.91
CA GLY A 147 10.03 -5.52 -3.05
C GLY A 147 9.81 -6.99 -2.67
N ASP A 148 8.55 -7.45 -2.64
CA ASP A 148 8.16 -8.83 -2.26
C ASP A 148 8.70 -9.27 -0.89
N ASN A 149 8.97 -8.30 0.00
CA ASN A 149 9.44 -8.56 1.34
C ASN A 149 8.27 -8.63 2.34
N ALA A 150 7.92 -9.86 2.71
CA ALA A 150 6.85 -10.17 3.66
C ALA A 150 7.04 -9.52 5.05
N GLU A 151 8.28 -9.24 5.47
CA GLU A 151 8.56 -8.59 6.77
C GLU A 151 8.17 -7.10 6.79
N THR A 152 8.10 -6.50 5.60
CA THR A 152 7.69 -5.11 5.41
C THR A 152 6.30 -4.97 4.78
N ALA A 153 5.61 -6.10 4.61
CA ALA A 153 4.25 -6.11 4.08
C ALA A 153 3.27 -5.51 5.09
N GLU A 154 2.35 -4.70 4.58
CA GLU A 154 1.28 -4.09 5.37
C GLU A 154 -0.06 -4.62 4.89
N GLN A 155 -0.95 -4.95 5.82
CA GLN A 155 -2.33 -5.35 5.53
C GLN A 155 -3.30 -4.42 6.24
N ARG A 156 -4.35 -3.98 5.55
CA ARG A 156 -5.44 -3.18 6.14
C ARG A 156 -6.78 -3.63 5.60
N THR A 157 -7.80 -3.44 6.43
CA THR A 157 -9.20 -3.64 6.06
C THR A 157 -9.93 -2.31 6.14
N TYR A 158 -10.70 -1.99 5.11
CA TYR A 158 -11.55 -0.80 5.04
C TYR A 158 -12.99 -1.21 4.77
N GLN A 159 -13.92 -0.43 5.32
CA GLN A 159 -15.35 -0.57 5.07
C GLN A 159 -15.89 0.70 4.43
N PHE A 160 -16.68 0.54 3.39
CA PHE A 160 -17.28 1.62 2.62
C PHE A 160 -18.78 1.41 2.56
N TYR A 161 -19.54 2.51 2.63
CA TYR A 161 -20.98 2.47 2.46
C TYR A 161 -21.31 2.79 1.01
N LEU A 162 -22.02 1.87 0.34
CA LEU A 162 -22.66 2.14 -0.94
C LEU A 162 -23.76 3.20 -0.74
N GLN A 163 -24.08 3.98 -1.77
CA GLN A 163 -25.28 4.81 -1.69
C GLN A 163 -26.51 3.93 -1.48
N PRO A 164 -27.49 4.37 -0.65
CA PRO A 164 -28.76 3.70 -0.55
C PRO A 164 -29.38 3.62 -1.95
N LYS A 165 -29.86 2.45 -2.34
CA LYS A 165 -30.78 2.34 -3.47
C LYS A 165 -32.02 3.13 -3.07
N GLU A 166 -32.29 4.25 -3.73
CA GLU A 166 -33.61 4.86 -3.62
C GLU A 166 -34.59 3.83 -4.19
N ASP A 167 -35.37 3.21 -3.29
CA ASP A 167 -36.56 2.48 -3.69
C ASP A 167 -37.49 3.49 -4.36
N LEU A 168 -37.41 3.57 -5.69
CA LEU A 168 -38.43 4.22 -6.49
C LEU A 168 -39.70 3.37 -6.31
N VAL A 169 -40.48 3.72 -5.29
CA VAL A 169 -41.88 3.33 -5.18
C VAL A 169 -42.59 3.99 -6.36
N LEU A 170 -42.73 3.23 -7.45
CA LEU A 170 -43.55 3.57 -8.62
C LEU A 170 -45.03 3.70 -8.25
#